data_AF-A0A9P6QB16-F1
#
_entry.id   AF-A0A9P6QB16-F1
#
_cell.length_a   1.000
_cell.length_b   1.000
_cell.length_c   1.000
_cell.angle_alpha   90.00
_cell.angle_beta   90.00
_cell.angle_gamma   90.00
#
_symmetry.space_group_name_H-M   'P 1'
#
loop_
_entity.id
_entity.type
_entity.pdbx_description
1 polymer ?
#
loop_
_entity_poly.entity_id
_entity_poly.type
_entity_poly.pdbx_seq_one_letter_code
_entity_poly.pdbx_strand_id
1 'polypeptide(L)'
;MKFSLKAIALAALAAATVSAAPVEVQRRDAASDRIAACFVQLLFTGAWPGSCAAAVSIDLGLIRSISINQMSMDFTGSNPYAPTTSSTNIVAKMLSIPGIDLPITSVRQHVILIDNGVQLGQFTTPWSAANVKNGELQTSFASSTLNVFPDAKVAFANFVGGLSTSASRSVTLKGAVDAKINLGLLGTVTIPGIGFKATTQLAGLNNLQDIAYSVLVDPDMARTPGFLYMTSIININNPSKLSVSLGNITLDTAGPTGRAGVSEITNLALVPGPNTIISTTALDLSLQPANDILLNLGASDQVLTMSGFDGTSKNPVLNAALRTMKSTVTVPSTLGKLSQAPYKDFKLKVLPSTGTDLKVEITATFASPYYGFPVEMVHSNLGQDNYASVKGVAGADDSGLFFFDEGLTYKVSGTAGKTVSFKALLKRGPFTAGDRPRWVKMVEFGKANGYIPVALSFFVDIYLNNDGVDHWVDWGANGAGVPKLDVAVGADFEQILGFIPTA
;
A
#
# COMPACT_ATOMS: atom_id res chain seq x y z
N MET A 1 -33.39 49.20 -45.53
CA MET A 1 -34.03 49.03 -44.20
C MET A 1 -32.92 48.76 -43.18
N LYS A 2 -32.66 49.72 -42.28
CA LYS A 2 -31.65 49.62 -41.21
C LYS A 2 -32.39 49.76 -39.88
N PHE A 3 -32.44 48.68 -39.08
CA PHE A 3 -32.87 48.75 -37.69
C PHE A 3 -31.64 48.85 -36.80
N SER A 4 -31.59 49.90 -35.98
CA SER A 4 -30.49 50.25 -35.08
C SER A 4 -30.62 49.48 -33.76
N LEU A 5 -29.58 48.70 -33.43
CA LEU A 5 -29.43 47.85 -32.24
C LEU A 5 -29.13 48.63 -30.93
N LYS A 6 -29.44 49.92 -30.84
CA LYS A 6 -29.13 50.76 -29.66
C LYS A 6 -30.22 50.80 -28.58
N ALA A 7 -31.28 49.98 -28.67
CA ALA A 7 -32.44 50.07 -27.78
C ALA A 7 -32.61 48.93 -26.75
N ILE A 8 -31.72 47.93 -26.68
CA ILE A 8 -31.90 46.76 -25.78
C ILE A 8 -31.01 46.83 -24.51
N ALA A 9 -30.12 47.81 -24.38
CA ALA A 9 -29.19 47.90 -23.25
C ALA A 9 -29.70 48.69 -22.01
N LEU A 10 -30.95 49.18 -22.00
CA LEU A 10 -31.44 50.06 -20.92
C LEU A 10 -32.61 49.51 -20.07
N ALA A 11 -33.05 48.26 -20.29
CA ALA A 11 -34.26 47.72 -19.65
C ALA A 11 -34.01 46.62 -18.58
N ALA A 12 -32.77 46.36 -18.18
CA ALA A 12 -32.44 45.36 -17.14
C ALA A 12 -31.95 45.96 -15.81
N LEU A 13 -32.17 47.27 -15.59
CA LEU A 13 -31.74 47.98 -14.38
C LEU A 13 -32.89 48.74 -13.72
N ALA A 14 -34.07 48.12 -13.58
CA ALA A 14 -35.20 48.72 -12.86
C ALA A 14 -36.24 47.68 -12.41
N ALA A 15 -35.85 46.71 -11.59
CA ALA A 15 -36.82 45.90 -10.83
C ALA A 15 -36.14 45.19 -9.65
N ALA A 16 -36.02 45.89 -8.52
CA ALA A 16 -36.08 45.29 -7.18
C ALA A 16 -35.88 46.41 -6.13
N THR A 17 -36.99 46.99 -5.67
CA THR A 17 -37.03 47.69 -4.39
C THR A 17 -38.07 47.02 -3.51
N VAL A 18 -37.71 46.87 -2.23
CA VAL A 18 -38.51 46.52 -1.05
C VAL A 18 -38.57 45.03 -0.67
N SER A 19 -37.71 44.64 0.27
CA SER A 19 -38.08 44.09 1.59
C SER A 19 -36.81 43.69 2.35
N ALA A 20 -36.63 44.28 3.53
CA ALA A 20 -35.42 44.19 4.33
C ALA A 20 -35.39 42.92 5.21
N ALA A 21 -34.31 42.17 5.08
CA ALA A 21 -33.61 41.54 6.19
C ALA A 21 -32.11 41.80 5.98
N PRO A 22 -31.32 42.16 7.00
CA PRO A 22 -29.90 42.45 6.81
C PRO A 22 -29.16 41.12 6.58
N VAL A 23 -29.09 40.69 5.33
CA VAL A 23 -28.03 39.80 4.89
C VAL A 23 -26.77 40.67 4.85
N GLU A 24 -25.77 40.28 5.61
CA GLU A 24 -24.43 40.86 5.55
C GLU A 24 -23.82 40.51 4.18
N VAL A 25 -24.21 41.27 3.16
CA VAL A 25 -23.66 41.17 1.79
C VAL A 25 -22.22 41.68 1.88
N GLN A 26 -21.25 40.76 1.89
CA GLN A 26 -19.86 41.07 1.61
C GLN A 26 -19.82 41.95 0.35
N ARG A 27 -19.30 43.17 0.50
CA ARG A 27 -19.23 44.17 -0.58
C ARG A 27 -18.72 43.51 -1.86
N ARG A 28 -19.52 43.58 -2.93
CA ARG A 28 -19.12 43.25 -4.29
C ARG A 28 -17.97 44.20 -4.65
N ASP A 29 -16.74 43.70 -4.61
CA ASP A 29 -15.53 44.50 -4.75
C ASP A 29 -15.43 45.04 -6.20
N ALA A 30 -15.06 46.31 -6.36
CA ALA A 30 -14.95 46.97 -7.67
C ALA A 30 -13.96 46.24 -8.61
N ALA A 31 -13.03 45.48 -8.04
CA ALA A 31 -12.12 44.62 -8.76
C ALA A 31 -12.82 43.42 -9.44
N SER A 32 -13.87 42.87 -8.83
CA SER A 32 -14.62 41.72 -9.37
C SER A 32 -15.41 42.07 -10.64
N ASP A 33 -16.03 43.24 -10.68
CA ASP A 33 -16.77 43.70 -11.87
C ASP A 33 -15.83 44.04 -13.02
N ARG A 34 -14.63 44.55 -12.71
CA ARG A 34 -13.58 44.79 -13.70
C ARG A 34 -13.07 43.49 -14.34
N ILE A 35 -12.94 42.41 -13.58
CA ILE A 35 -12.58 41.08 -14.11
C ILE A 35 -13.67 40.53 -15.01
N ALA A 36 -14.93 40.61 -14.59
CA ALA A 36 -16.06 40.17 -15.42
C ALA A 36 -16.04 40.91 -16.77
N ALA A 37 -15.80 42.22 -16.76
CA ALA A 37 -15.63 43.01 -17.99
C ALA A 37 -14.44 42.54 -18.84
N CYS A 38 -13.31 42.18 -18.22
CA CYS A 38 -12.14 41.62 -18.92
C CYS A 38 -12.46 40.28 -19.60
N PHE A 39 -13.17 39.37 -18.92
CA PHE A 39 -13.58 38.09 -19.50
C PHE A 39 -14.62 38.26 -20.61
N VAL A 40 -15.60 39.15 -20.41
CA VAL A 40 -16.56 39.53 -21.45
C VAL A 40 -15.81 40.05 -22.68
N GLN A 41 -14.90 41.01 -22.49
CA GLN A 41 -14.12 41.57 -23.61
C GLN A 41 -13.28 40.49 -24.30
N LEU A 42 -12.64 39.58 -23.56
CA LEU A 42 -11.91 38.45 -24.14
C LEU A 42 -12.83 37.57 -25.02
N LEU A 43 -14.01 37.20 -24.50
CA LEU A 43 -14.96 36.34 -25.21
C LEU A 43 -15.46 36.97 -26.51
N PHE A 44 -15.65 38.29 -26.53
CA PHE A 44 -16.15 39.00 -27.71
C PHE A 44 -15.07 39.43 -28.70
N THR A 45 -13.85 39.70 -28.23
CA THR A 45 -12.77 40.28 -29.08
C THR A 45 -11.65 39.31 -29.39
N GLY A 46 -11.54 38.19 -28.68
CA GLY A 46 -10.42 37.25 -28.80
C GLY A 46 -9.09 37.76 -28.24
N ALA A 47 -9.07 38.97 -27.64
CA ALA A 47 -7.85 39.59 -27.13
C ALA A 47 -7.94 39.84 -25.63
N TRP A 48 -6.89 39.47 -24.89
CA TRP A 48 -6.74 39.82 -23.48
C TRP A 48 -6.22 41.26 -23.35
N PRO A 49 -6.98 42.21 -22.77
CA PRO A 49 -6.54 43.60 -22.71
C PRO A 49 -5.33 43.77 -21.78
N GLY A 50 -4.34 44.57 -22.17
CA GLY A 50 -3.17 44.85 -21.32
C GLY A 50 -3.55 45.50 -19.98
N SER A 51 -4.63 46.29 -19.95
CA SER A 51 -5.21 46.88 -18.73
C SER A 51 -5.82 45.85 -17.77
N CYS A 52 -6.06 44.62 -18.23
CA CYS A 52 -6.56 43.50 -17.44
C CYS A 52 -5.45 42.64 -16.84
N ALA A 53 -4.22 42.70 -17.38
CA ALA A 53 -3.08 41.93 -16.87
C ALA A 53 -2.74 42.28 -15.41
N ALA A 54 -2.69 43.59 -15.09
CA ALA A 54 -2.48 44.04 -13.72
C ALA A 54 -3.63 43.66 -12.79
N ALA A 55 -4.88 43.69 -13.29
CA ALA A 55 -6.04 43.32 -12.50
C ALA A 55 -6.02 41.84 -12.10
N VAL A 56 -5.77 40.91 -13.03
CA VAL A 56 -5.79 39.47 -12.71
C VAL A 56 -4.60 38.96 -11.91
N SER A 57 -3.52 39.74 -11.81
CA SER A 57 -2.31 39.36 -11.05
C SER A 57 -2.48 39.39 -9.53
N ILE A 58 -3.52 40.06 -9.03
CA ILE A 58 -3.86 40.12 -7.61
C ILE A 58 -4.85 38.99 -7.30
N ASP A 59 -4.78 38.38 -6.12
CA ASP A 59 -5.83 37.47 -5.65
C ASP A 59 -7.13 38.26 -5.45
N LEU A 60 -7.98 38.24 -6.47
CA LEU A 60 -9.24 38.98 -6.52
C LEU A 60 -10.46 38.09 -6.21
N GLY A 61 -10.23 36.89 -5.66
CA GLY A 61 -11.30 35.97 -5.28
C GLY A 61 -11.98 35.27 -6.47
N LEU A 62 -11.30 35.15 -7.62
CA LEU A 62 -11.80 34.32 -8.73
C LEU A 62 -11.88 32.85 -8.31
N ILE A 63 -10.91 32.37 -7.53
CA ILE A 63 -10.97 31.07 -6.87
C ILE A 63 -11.46 31.30 -5.43
N ARG A 64 -12.63 30.75 -5.11
CA ARG A 64 -13.29 30.88 -3.80
C ARG A 64 -12.84 29.81 -2.82
N SER A 65 -12.61 28.60 -3.30
CA SER A 65 -12.05 27.52 -2.51
C SER A 65 -11.34 26.51 -3.40
N ILE A 66 -10.42 25.76 -2.80
CA ILE A 66 -9.72 24.65 -3.45
C ILE A 66 -9.91 23.41 -2.59
N SER A 67 -10.39 22.33 -3.21
CA SER A 67 -10.45 20.99 -2.62
C SER A 67 -9.44 20.10 -3.31
N ILE A 68 -8.51 19.55 -2.54
CA ILE A 68 -7.55 18.55 -3.02
C ILE A 68 -8.13 17.18 -2.66
N ASN A 69 -8.67 16.48 -3.65
CA ASN A 69 -9.34 15.21 -3.44
C ASN A 69 -8.39 14.02 -3.51
N GLN A 70 -7.22 14.20 -4.12
CA GLN A 70 -6.13 13.25 -4.09
C GLN A 70 -4.82 14.02 -4.23
N MET A 71 -3.80 13.68 -3.47
CA MET A 71 -2.46 14.23 -3.65
C MET A 71 -1.44 13.16 -3.35
N SER A 72 -0.34 13.16 -4.08
CA SER A 72 0.80 12.30 -3.78
C SER A 72 1.98 13.17 -3.35
N MET A 73 2.78 12.67 -2.41
CA MET A 73 4.07 13.23 -2.01
C MET A 73 5.12 12.12 -1.91
N ASP A 74 6.25 12.31 -2.57
CA ASP A 74 7.34 11.34 -2.61
C ASP A 74 8.63 11.96 -2.06
N PHE A 75 9.09 11.39 -0.95
CA PHE A 75 10.29 11.80 -0.20
C PHE A 75 11.49 10.89 -0.46
N THR A 76 11.40 9.95 -1.41
CA THR A 76 12.46 8.97 -1.73
C THR A 76 13.55 9.55 -2.65
N GLY A 77 13.33 10.75 -3.19
CA GLY A 77 14.31 11.47 -3.99
C GLY A 77 15.58 11.83 -3.21
N SER A 78 16.68 12.07 -3.93
CA SER A 78 18.00 12.37 -3.34
C SER A 78 18.05 13.68 -2.56
N ASN A 79 17.20 14.65 -2.88
CA ASN A 79 17.09 15.91 -2.15
C ASN A 79 15.89 15.88 -1.18
N PRO A 80 16.12 15.80 0.14
CA PRO A 80 15.05 15.67 1.13
C PRO A 80 14.14 16.91 1.23
N TYR A 81 14.61 18.06 0.74
CA TYR A 81 13.88 19.34 0.73
C TYR A 81 13.28 19.64 -0.64
N ALA A 82 13.22 18.65 -1.53
CA ALA A 82 12.59 18.78 -2.83
C ALA A 82 11.70 17.56 -3.16
N PRO A 83 10.72 17.22 -2.30
CA PRO A 83 9.85 16.08 -2.57
C PRO A 83 9.03 16.30 -3.85
N THR A 84 8.73 15.20 -4.51
CA THR A 84 7.88 15.22 -5.69
C THR A 84 6.42 15.21 -5.26
N THR A 85 5.58 16.00 -5.91
CA THR A 85 4.14 16.05 -5.68
C THR A 85 3.35 15.86 -6.98
N SER A 86 2.18 15.25 -6.89
CA SER A 86 1.21 15.13 -7.98
C SER A 86 -0.21 15.12 -7.45
N SER A 87 -1.19 15.31 -8.33
CA SER A 87 -2.60 15.15 -7.98
C SER A 87 -3.41 14.68 -9.17
N THR A 88 -4.31 13.72 -8.97
CA THR A 88 -5.25 13.28 -10.01
C THR A 88 -6.59 14.00 -9.94
N ASN A 89 -6.87 14.76 -8.88
CA ASN A 89 -8.16 15.41 -8.68
C ASN A 89 -8.07 16.64 -7.77
N ILE A 90 -8.14 17.81 -8.39
CA ILE A 90 -8.29 19.13 -7.77
C ILE A 90 -9.60 19.73 -8.24
N VAL A 91 -10.37 20.27 -7.30
CA VAL A 91 -11.59 21.03 -7.60
C VAL A 91 -11.45 22.43 -7.02
N ALA A 92 -11.42 23.43 -7.89
CA ALA A 92 -11.46 24.84 -7.50
C ALA A 92 -12.87 25.39 -7.74
N LYS A 93 -13.52 25.91 -6.70
CA LYS A 93 -14.77 26.64 -6.86
C LYS A 93 -14.44 28.03 -7.36
N MET A 94 -14.90 28.36 -8.56
CA MET A 94 -14.70 29.66 -9.16
C MET A 94 -15.85 30.61 -8.80
N LEU A 95 -15.59 31.91 -8.89
CA LEU A 95 -16.64 32.91 -8.90
C LEU A 95 -17.59 32.64 -10.08
N SER A 96 -18.87 32.44 -9.78
CA SER A 96 -19.90 32.31 -10.81
C SER A 96 -20.12 33.65 -11.50
N ILE A 97 -20.05 33.65 -12.83
CA ILE A 97 -20.40 34.80 -13.68
C ILE A 97 -21.71 34.43 -14.40
N PRO A 98 -22.84 35.07 -14.08
CA PRO A 98 -24.13 34.71 -14.65
C PRO A 98 -24.11 34.72 -16.19
N GLY A 99 -24.53 33.61 -16.79
CA GLY A 99 -24.62 33.45 -18.25
C GLY A 99 -23.27 33.25 -18.97
N ILE A 100 -22.16 33.06 -18.23
CA ILE A 100 -20.84 32.86 -18.80
C ILE A 100 -20.20 31.61 -18.20
N ASP A 101 -20.01 30.59 -19.04
CA ASP A 101 -19.09 29.49 -18.76
C ASP A 101 -17.72 29.83 -19.34
N LEU A 102 -16.69 29.86 -18.49
CA LEU A 102 -15.33 30.11 -18.94
C LEU A 102 -14.80 28.85 -19.65
N PRO A 103 -14.49 28.90 -20.97
CA PRO A 103 -14.10 27.71 -21.71
C PRO A 103 -12.60 27.39 -21.51
N ILE A 104 -12.21 27.22 -20.25
CA ILE A 104 -10.84 26.86 -19.85
C ILE A 104 -10.62 25.39 -20.21
N THR A 105 -9.61 25.12 -21.03
CA THR A 105 -9.28 23.78 -21.51
C THR A 105 -8.06 23.18 -20.80
N SER A 106 -7.16 24.02 -20.30
CA SER A 106 -6.00 23.59 -19.53
C SER A 106 -5.45 24.68 -18.65
N VAL A 107 -4.77 24.28 -17.59
CA VAL A 107 -4.13 25.19 -16.63
C VAL A 107 -2.69 24.78 -16.36
N ARG A 108 -1.87 25.75 -15.96
CA ARG A 108 -0.56 25.56 -15.35
C ARG A 108 -0.51 26.39 -14.08
N GLN A 109 -0.07 25.79 -12.98
CA GLN A 109 -0.14 26.40 -11.66
C GLN A 109 1.25 26.71 -11.16
N HIS A 110 1.43 27.89 -10.58
CA HIS A 110 2.62 28.31 -9.84
C HIS A 110 2.19 28.50 -8.38
N VAL A 111 2.55 27.56 -7.53
CA VAL A 111 1.98 27.44 -6.18
C VAL A 111 3.07 27.62 -5.13
N ILE A 112 2.78 28.44 -4.13
CA ILE A 112 3.51 28.57 -2.88
C ILE A 112 2.65 27.93 -1.78
N LEU A 113 3.25 26.98 -1.07
CA LEU A 113 2.64 26.31 0.08
C LEU A 113 2.91 27.13 1.34
N ILE A 114 1.88 27.40 2.14
CA ILE A 114 1.98 28.19 3.36
C ILE A 114 1.32 27.43 4.51
N ASP A 115 2.05 27.27 5.61
CA ASP A 115 1.57 26.62 6.84
C ASP A 115 1.88 27.53 8.03
N ASN A 116 0.89 27.74 8.90
CA ASN A 116 1.01 28.63 10.07
C ASN A 116 1.63 30.02 9.74
N GLY A 117 1.29 30.56 8.56
CA GLY A 117 1.79 31.86 8.09
C GLY A 117 3.20 31.85 7.49
N VAL A 118 3.90 30.72 7.51
CA VAL A 118 5.24 30.56 6.93
C VAL A 118 5.15 29.99 5.53
N GLN A 119 5.80 30.62 4.55
CA GLN A 119 5.91 30.06 3.20
C GLN A 119 6.91 28.90 3.25
N LEU A 120 6.45 27.70 2.96
CA LEU A 120 7.25 26.48 3.07
C LEU A 120 8.10 26.24 1.82
N GLY A 121 7.52 26.45 0.65
CA GLY A 121 8.16 26.15 -0.62
C GLY A 121 7.24 26.41 -1.79
N GLN A 122 7.75 26.18 -2.99
CA GLN A 122 7.03 26.41 -4.22
C GLN A 122 7.17 25.28 -5.23
N PHE A 123 6.15 25.09 -6.05
CA PHE A 123 6.19 24.21 -7.22
C PHE A 123 5.48 24.85 -8.41
N THR A 124 5.87 24.42 -9.59
CA THR A 124 5.18 24.76 -10.84
C THR A 124 4.74 23.47 -11.51
N THR A 125 3.47 23.39 -11.90
CA THR A 125 2.93 22.22 -12.57
C THR A 125 3.24 22.25 -14.07
N PRO A 126 3.25 21.10 -14.76
CA PRO A 126 3.07 21.10 -16.20
C PRO A 126 1.66 21.62 -16.58
N TRP A 127 1.45 21.91 -17.86
CA TRP A 127 0.11 22.13 -18.40
C TRP A 127 -0.73 20.86 -18.23
N SER A 128 -1.93 21.01 -17.68
CA SER A 128 -2.86 19.90 -17.46
C SER A 128 -4.24 20.26 -17.95
N ALA A 129 -4.99 19.25 -18.41
CA ALA A 129 -6.37 19.44 -18.83
C ALA A 129 -7.21 19.99 -17.67
N ALA A 130 -8.13 20.88 -18.01
CA ALA A 130 -9.09 21.46 -17.09
C ALA A 130 -10.49 21.41 -17.70
N ASN A 131 -11.48 21.22 -16.83
CA ASN A 131 -12.88 21.28 -17.21
C ASN A 131 -13.62 22.20 -16.24
N VAL A 132 -14.37 23.15 -16.76
CA VAL A 132 -15.21 24.05 -15.96
C VAL A 132 -16.66 23.66 -16.15
N LYS A 133 -17.34 23.29 -15.07
CA LYS A 133 -18.76 22.96 -15.08
C LYS A 133 -19.43 23.53 -13.83
N ASN A 134 -20.54 24.24 -13.98
CA ASN A 134 -21.31 24.81 -12.87
C ASN A 134 -20.47 25.69 -11.92
N GLY A 135 -19.51 26.44 -12.46
CA GLY A 135 -18.61 27.27 -11.66
C GLY A 135 -17.52 26.49 -10.89
N GLU A 136 -17.32 25.21 -11.16
CA GLU A 136 -16.22 24.42 -10.62
C GLU A 136 -15.21 24.09 -11.71
N LEU A 137 -13.94 24.44 -11.48
CA LEU A 137 -12.82 24.01 -12.29
C LEU A 137 -12.26 22.72 -11.72
N GLN A 138 -12.28 21.66 -12.51
CA GLN A 138 -11.66 20.39 -12.19
C GLN A 138 -10.38 20.22 -13.00
N THR A 139 -9.30 19.82 -12.34
CA THR A 139 -8.00 19.56 -12.98
C THR A 139 -7.19 18.51 -12.22
N SER A 140 -6.04 18.16 -12.77
CA SER A 140 -5.02 17.29 -12.20
C SER A 140 -3.65 17.89 -12.51
N PHE A 141 -2.58 17.35 -11.96
CA PHE A 141 -1.23 17.64 -12.46
C PHE A 141 -0.32 16.43 -12.28
N ALA A 142 0.52 16.20 -13.29
CA ALA A 142 1.58 15.22 -13.23
C ALA A 142 2.70 15.67 -12.27
N SER A 143 3.61 14.74 -11.96
CA SER A 143 4.78 14.95 -11.09
C SER A 143 5.41 16.35 -11.23
N SER A 144 5.53 17.06 -10.10
CA SER A 144 6.13 18.38 -9.96
C SER A 144 6.94 18.45 -8.67
N THR A 145 8.11 19.08 -8.70
CA THR A 145 8.98 19.18 -7.52
C THR A 145 8.57 20.35 -6.62
N LEU A 146 8.31 20.08 -5.33
CA LEU A 146 8.12 21.08 -4.30
C LEU A 146 9.47 21.52 -3.76
N ASN A 147 9.96 22.69 -4.19
CA ASN A 147 11.22 23.24 -3.73
C ASN A 147 11.00 24.00 -2.42
N VAL A 148 11.44 23.41 -1.30
CA VAL A 148 11.36 24.03 0.03
C VAL A 148 12.32 25.20 0.11
N PHE A 149 11.85 26.32 0.67
CA PHE A 149 12.69 27.50 0.83
C PHE A 149 13.80 27.24 1.88
N PRO A 150 15.02 27.77 1.69
CA PRO A 150 16.15 27.47 2.57
C PRO A 150 15.91 27.78 4.06
N ASP A 151 15.19 28.85 4.35
CA ASP A 151 14.80 29.33 5.69
C ASP A 151 13.56 28.60 6.25
N ALA A 152 12.80 27.90 5.41
CA ALA A 152 11.58 27.21 5.80
C ALA A 152 11.77 25.71 6.12
N LYS A 153 12.99 25.19 6.09
CA LYS A 153 13.29 23.76 6.28
C LYS A 153 12.71 23.17 7.57
N VAL A 154 12.81 23.89 8.69
CA VAL A 154 12.26 23.46 9.99
C VAL A 154 10.73 23.50 9.97
N ALA A 155 10.15 24.58 9.45
CA ALA A 155 8.70 24.71 9.31
C ALA A 155 8.12 23.63 8.39
N PHE A 156 8.84 23.26 7.32
CA PHE A 156 8.45 22.18 6.43
C PHE A 156 8.47 20.82 7.12
N ALA A 157 9.50 20.50 7.91
CA ALA A 157 9.52 19.28 8.71
C ALA A 157 8.35 19.23 9.70
N ASN A 158 8.02 20.35 10.35
CA ASN A 158 6.86 20.45 11.24
C ASN A 158 5.52 20.28 10.50
N PHE A 159 5.42 20.76 9.27
CA PHE A 159 4.26 20.54 8.41
C PHE A 159 4.08 19.05 8.09
N VAL A 160 5.15 18.37 7.66
CA VAL A 160 5.12 16.93 7.37
C VAL A 160 4.82 16.13 8.65
N GLY A 161 5.40 16.51 9.79
CA GLY A 161 5.10 15.88 11.09
C GLY A 161 3.64 16.06 11.49
N GLY A 162 3.10 17.27 11.34
CA GLY A 162 1.69 17.54 11.59
C GLY A 162 0.74 16.77 10.67
N LEU A 163 1.10 16.55 9.40
CA LEU A 163 0.35 15.65 8.53
C LEU A 163 0.46 14.18 8.94
N SER A 164 1.56 13.79 9.59
CA SER A 164 1.76 12.42 10.04
C SER A 164 1.00 12.13 11.33
N THR A 165 0.93 13.09 12.26
CA THR A 165 0.37 12.88 13.60
C THR A 165 -1.09 13.31 13.76
N SER A 166 -1.60 14.19 12.90
CA SER A 166 -2.96 14.75 13.05
C SER A 166 -3.93 14.21 11.99
N ALA A 167 -5.23 14.14 12.32
CA ALA A 167 -6.28 13.74 11.38
C ALA A 167 -6.47 14.74 10.23
N SER A 168 -6.20 16.03 10.47
CA SER A 168 -6.19 17.04 9.41
C SER A 168 -5.25 18.20 9.74
N ARG A 169 -4.85 18.94 8.70
CA ARG A 169 -4.02 20.15 8.81
C ARG A 169 -4.47 21.20 7.80
N SER A 170 -4.60 22.44 8.27
CA SER A 170 -4.93 23.56 7.42
C SER A 170 -3.69 24.06 6.70
N VAL A 171 -3.81 24.25 5.38
CA VAL A 171 -2.74 24.77 4.55
C VAL A 171 -3.27 25.83 3.62
N THR A 172 -2.51 26.89 3.43
CA THR A 172 -2.83 27.95 2.47
C THR A 172 -1.99 27.75 1.22
N LEU A 173 -2.65 27.71 0.07
CA LEU A 173 -2.05 27.74 -1.25
C LEU A 173 -2.14 29.17 -1.77
N LYS A 174 -1.01 29.75 -2.18
CA LYS A 174 -0.95 31.08 -2.77
C LYS A 174 -0.16 31.02 -4.06
N GLY A 175 -0.57 31.75 -5.09
CA GLY A 175 0.27 31.89 -6.27
C GLY A 175 -0.48 32.41 -7.47
N ALA A 176 -0.14 31.87 -8.64
CA ALA A 176 -0.73 32.27 -9.92
C ALA A 176 -1.04 31.06 -10.81
N VAL A 177 -2.04 31.19 -11.67
CA VAL A 177 -2.46 30.19 -12.64
C VAL A 177 -2.40 30.78 -14.05
N ASP A 178 -1.76 30.07 -14.97
CA ASP A 178 -1.92 30.32 -16.39
C ASP A 178 -3.06 29.45 -16.91
N ALA A 179 -4.00 30.03 -17.66
CA ALA A 179 -5.16 29.33 -18.20
C ALA A 179 -5.20 29.43 -19.73
N LYS A 180 -5.40 28.31 -20.42
CA LYS A 180 -5.75 28.29 -21.85
C LYS A 180 -7.25 28.26 -21.99
N ILE A 181 -7.77 29.18 -22.79
CA ILE A 181 -9.19 29.34 -23.07
C ILE A 181 -9.44 29.10 -24.55
N ASN A 182 -10.38 28.23 -24.86
CA ASN A 182 -10.80 27.96 -26.24
C ASN A 182 -12.02 28.82 -26.60
N LEU A 183 -11.83 29.79 -27.49
CA LEU A 183 -12.85 30.73 -27.96
C LEU A 183 -13.50 30.28 -29.28
N GLY A 184 -13.42 28.99 -29.61
CA GLY A 184 -13.98 28.42 -30.83
C GLY A 184 -13.29 28.96 -32.07
N LEU A 185 -14.03 29.69 -32.91
CA LEU A 185 -13.52 30.27 -34.17
C LEU A 185 -12.41 31.31 -33.95
N LEU A 186 -12.31 31.91 -32.77
CA LEU A 186 -11.26 32.86 -32.41
C LEU A 186 -9.96 32.18 -31.93
N GLY A 187 -9.94 30.85 -31.88
CA GLY A 187 -8.77 30.06 -31.48
C GLY A 187 -8.59 29.95 -29.96
N THR A 188 -7.39 29.55 -29.55
CA THR A 188 -7.02 29.37 -28.14
C THR A 188 -6.18 30.56 -27.66
N VAL A 189 -6.59 31.19 -26.56
CA VAL A 189 -5.86 32.29 -25.93
C VAL A 189 -5.30 31.81 -24.58
N THR A 190 -4.08 32.23 -24.26
CA THR A 190 -3.50 31.99 -22.93
C THR A 190 -3.60 33.24 -22.08
N ILE A 191 -4.22 33.13 -20.91
CA ILE A 191 -4.21 34.17 -19.87
C ILE A 191 -3.17 33.77 -18.83
N PRO A 192 -2.04 34.50 -18.74
CA PRO A 192 -1.05 34.21 -17.72
C PRO A 192 -1.40 34.87 -16.38
N GLY A 193 -0.88 34.30 -15.29
CA GLY A 193 -0.70 35.02 -14.04
C GLY A 193 -1.98 35.31 -13.24
N ILE A 194 -3.03 34.49 -13.35
CA ILE A 194 -4.26 34.66 -12.58
C ILE A 194 -3.96 34.36 -11.10
N GLY A 195 -3.90 35.39 -10.27
CA GLY A 195 -3.57 35.30 -8.85
C GLY A 195 -4.64 34.55 -8.05
N PHE A 196 -4.20 33.78 -7.05
CA PHE A 196 -5.09 33.11 -6.11
C PHE A 196 -4.48 32.96 -4.72
N LYS A 197 -5.35 32.93 -3.71
CA LYS A 197 -5.04 32.45 -2.36
C LYS A 197 -6.24 31.66 -1.83
N ALA A 198 -6.01 30.43 -1.41
CA ALA A 198 -7.04 29.60 -0.83
C ALA A 198 -6.49 28.80 0.34
N THR A 199 -7.27 28.71 1.41
CA THR A 199 -6.99 27.79 2.51
C THR A 199 -7.78 26.51 2.30
N THR A 200 -7.12 25.37 2.44
CA THR A 200 -7.71 24.04 2.31
C THR A 200 -7.30 23.16 3.48
N GLN A 201 -8.10 22.13 3.75
CA GLN A 201 -7.80 21.14 4.77
C GLN A 201 -7.22 19.89 4.10
N LEU A 202 -6.01 19.53 4.48
CA LEU A 202 -5.42 18.24 4.12
C LEU A 202 -5.74 17.23 5.21
N ALA A 203 -6.27 16.06 4.84
CA ALA A 203 -6.36 14.93 5.75
C ALA A 203 -4.95 14.40 6.02
N GLY A 204 -4.62 14.13 7.28
CA GLY A 204 -3.35 13.55 7.68
C GLY A 204 -3.47 12.06 8.00
N LEU A 205 -2.34 11.43 8.31
CA LEU A 205 -2.21 10.01 8.63
C LEU A 205 -2.69 9.67 10.04
N ASN A 206 -2.93 10.69 10.88
CA ASN A 206 -3.43 10.54 12.25
C ASN A 206 -2.66 9.53 13.10
N ASN A 207 -1.33 9.58 13.10
CA ASN A 207 -0.46 8.60 13.77
C ASN A 207 -0.58 7.15 13.28
N LEU A 208 -1.21 6.89 12.13
CA LEU A 208 -1.41 5.52 11.62
C LEU A 208 -2.05 4.61 12.67
N GLN A 209 -3.16 5.05 13.26
CA GLN A 209 -3.83 4.37 14.39
C GLN A 209 -4.25 2.92 14.09
N ASP A 210 -4.45 2.62 12.81
CA ASP A 210 -5.09 1.40 12.33
C ASP A 210 -4.04 0.47 11.72
N ILE A 211 -3.06 0.04 12.52
CA ILE A 211 -2.10 -1.01 12.13
C ILE A 211 -2.62 -2.35 12.63
N ALA A 212 -2.90 -3.25 11.70
CA ALA A 212 -3.34 -4.60 12.01
C ALA A 212 -2.30 -5.62 11.58
N TYR A 213 -1.96 -6.55 12.48
CA TYR A 213 -1.11 -7.67 12.15
C TYR A 213 -1.90 -8.71 11.34
N SER A 214 -1.33 -9.17 10.23
CA SER A 214 -1.99 -10.13 9.34
C SER A 214 -1.42 -11.53 9.51
N VAL A 215 -0.10 -11.65 9.39
CA VAL A 215 0.63 -12.94 9.45
C VAL A 215 2.00 -12.71 10.09
N LEU A 216 2.40 -13.62 11.00
CA LEU A 216 3.79 -13.79 11.41
C LEU A 216 4.39 -14.78 10.43
N VAL A 217 5.44 -14.38 9.73
CA VAL A 217 6.12 -15.22 8.74
C VAL A 217 7.08 -16.14 9.47
N ASP A 218 8.06 -15.57 10.17
CA ASP A 218 9.09 -16.31 10.89
C ASP A 218 9.54 -15.58 12.17
N PRO A 219 10.04 -16.34 13.14
CA PRO A 219 11.04 -15.90 14.09
C PRO A 219 12.46 -16.36 13.67
N ASP A 220 13.42 -15.45 13.55
CA ASP A 220 14.83 -15.72 13.28
C ASP A 220 15.73 -15.23 14.43
N MET A 221 16.39 -16.17 15.11
CA MET A 221 17.37 -15.89 16.17
C MET A 221 18.82 -16.06 15.72
N ALA A 222 19.06 -16.55 14.49
CA ALA A 222 20.37 -16.85 13.97
C ALA A 222 21.07 -15.61 13.37
N ARG A 223 20.29 -14.63 12.89
CA ARG A 223 20.82 -13.43 12.22
C ARG A 223 21.78 -12.60 13.07
N THR A 224 21.41 -12.30 14.32
CA THR A 224 22.27 -11.52 15.24
C THR A 224 22.14 -12.08 16.66
N PRO A 225 23.25 -12.51 17.31
CA PRO A 225 23.20 -12.99 18.69
C PRO A 225 22.59 -11.96 19.63
N GLY A 226 21.65 -12.39 20.47
CA GLY A 226 20.95 -11.53 21.43
C GLY A 226 19.72 -10.82 20.86
N PHE A 227 19.38 -11.02 19.58
CA PHE A 227 18.17 -10.48 18.97
C PHE A 227 17.27 -11.61 18.44
N LEU A 228 15.97 -11.37 18.51
CA LEU A 228 14.96 -12.14 17.78
C LEU A 228 14.36 -11.25 16.69
N TYR A 229 14.49 -11.65 15.44
CA TYR A 229 13.84 -11.01 14.31
C TYR A 229 12.49 -11.67 14.05
N MET A 230 11.48 -10.86 13.84
CA MET A 230 10.13 -11.30 13.49
C MET A 230 9.71 -10.63 12.19
N THR A 231 9.64 -11.40 11.11
CA THR A 231 9.10 -10.88 9.84
C THR A 231 7.60 -11.03 9.84
N SER A 232 6.92 -9.96 9.47
CA SER A 232 5.48 -9.86 9.60
C SER A 232 4.86 -9.19 8.40
N ILE A 233 3.63 -9.57 8.09
CA ILE A 233 2.78 -8.83 7.16
C ILE A 233 1.77 -8.06 7.99
N ILE A 234 1.80 -6.75 7.85
CA ILE A 234 0.90 -5.82 8.52
C ILE A 234 0.04 -5.10 7.50
N ASN A 235 -1.17 -4.73 7.91
CA ASN A 235 -2.04 -3.83 7.18
C ASN A 235 -2.02 -2.48 7.86
N ILE A 236 -1.66 -1.43 7.10
CA ILE A 236 -1.73 -0.05 7.56
C ILE A 236 -2.86 0.63 6.80
N ASN A 237 -3.92 1.03 7.50
CA ASN A 237 -4.97 1.83 6.89
C ASN A 237 -4.58 3.31 6.90
N ASN A 238 -4.49 3.91 5.71
CA ASN A 238 -4.25 5.33 5.52
C ASN A 238 -5.60 6.05 5.45
N PRO A 239 -6.02 6.79 6.49
CA PRO A 239 -7.32 7.46 6.53
C PRO A 239 -7.38 8.72 5.66
N SER A 240 -6.26 9.12 5.06
CA SER A 240 -6.14 10.36 4.31
C SER A 240 -6.45 10.20 2.82
N LYS A 241 -6.48 11.34 2.12
CA LYS A 241 -6.49 11.41 0.65
C LYS A 241 -5.08 11.56 0.06
N LEU A 242 -4.05 11.41 0.90
CA LEU A 242 -2.65 11.57 0.55
C LEU A 242 -2.02 10.21 0.28
N SER A 243 -1.43 10.05 -0.90
CA SER A 243 -0.46 8.99 -1.14
C SER A 243 0.92 9.49 -0.72
N VAL A 244 1.66 8.75 0.09
CA VAL A 244 2.99 9.16 0.57
C VAL A 244 4.01 8.05 0.35
N SER A 245 5.14 8.38 -0.28
CA SER A 245 6.32 7.51 -0.35
C SER A 245 7.35 8.01 0.63
N LEU A 246 7.62 7.23 1.68
CA LEU A 246 8.49 7.58 2.80
C LEU A 246 9.86 6.89 2.71
N GLY A 247 10.00 5.86 1.88
CA GLY A 247 11.23 5.08 1.77
C GLY A 247 11.43 4.19 2.99
N ASN A 248 12.68 4.01 3.42
CA ASN A 248 12.98 3.13 4.55
C ASN A 248 12.71 3.86 5.88
N ILE A 249 11.93 3.22 6.74
CA ILE A 249 11.53 3.73 8.04
C ILE A 249 11.89 2.72 9.14
N THR A 250 12.43 3.22 10.24
CA THR A 250 12.68 2.46 11.47
C THR A 250 11.89 3.07 12.62
N LEU A 251 11.15 2.25 13.36
CA LEU A 251 10.35 2.67 14.51
C LEU A 251 10.88 1.98 15.75
N ASP A 252 10.87 2.69 16.88
CA ASP A 252 11.13 2.09 18.18
C ASP A 252 9.95 1.23 18.59
N THR A 253 10.23 0.04 19.11
CA THR A 253 9.22 -0.96 19.46
C THR A 253 9.23 -1.19 20.96
N ALA A 254 8.08 -0.97 21.59
CA ALA A 254 7.90 -1.15 23.02
C ALA A 254 6.74 -2.10 23.32
N GLY A 255 6.93 -2.98 24.30
CA GLY A 255 5.86 -3.74 24.91
C GLY A 255 5.21 -2.96 26.07
N PRO A 256 4.29 -3.60 26.82
CA PRO A 256 3.62 -2.97 27.96
C PRO A 256 4.57 -2.49 29.06
N THR A 257 5.71 -3.17 29.24
CA THR A 257 6.67 -2.92 30.32
C THR A 257 7.82 -2.00 29.90
N GLY A 258 7.92 -1.62 28.62
CA GLY A 258 8.93 -0.70 28.12
C GLY A 258 9.46 -1.06 26.74
N ARG A 259 10.54 -0.37 26.36
CA ARG A 259 11.24 -0.58 25.09
C ARG A 259 11.73 -2.02 24.95
N ALA A 260 11.48 -2.62 23.80
CA ALA A 260 11.78 -4.01 23.49
C ALA A 260 12.67 -4.17 22.24
N GLY A 261 12.72 -3.19 21.34
CA GLY A 261 13.47 -3.35 20.10
C GLY A 261 13.15 -2.29 19.06
N VAL A 262 13.25 -2.64 17.79
CA VAL A 262 12.92 -1.77 16.65
C VAL A 262 12.16 -2.53 15.57
N SER A 263 11.29 -1.84 14.84
CA SER A 263 10.61 -2.37 13.66
C SER A 263 11.01 -1.59 12.41
N GLU A 264 11.39 -2.32 11.37
CA GLU A 264 11.90 -1.79 10.11
C GLU A 264 10.93 -2.09 8.97
N ILE A 265 10.66 -1.06 8.16
CA ILE A 265 9.87 -1.15 6.94
C ILE A 265 10.68 -0.57 5.80
N THR A 266 10.94 -1.39 4.79
CA THR A 266 11.68 -1.00 3.59
C THR A 266 10.71 -0.46 2.54
N ASN A 267 11.09 0.64 1.87
CA ASN A 267 10.32 1.25 0.77
C ASN A 267 8.84 1.51 1.12
N LEU A 268 8.56 2.03 2.32
CA LEU A 268 7.21 2.35 2.77
C LEU A 268 6.55 3.36 1.82
N ALA A 269 5.48 2.92 1.17
CA ALA A 269 4.57 3.77 0.43
C ALA A 269 3.14 3.48 0.89
N LEU A 270 2.39 4.53 1.19
CA LEU A 270 1.01 4.45 1.64
C LEU A 270 0.13 5.11 0.58
N VAL A 271 -0.89 4.40 0.10
CA VAL A 271 -2.00 4.95 -0.68
C VAL A 271 -3.24 5.08 0.20
N PRO A 272 -4.23 5.92 -0.13
CA PRO A 272 -5.49 6.00 0.60
C PRO A 272 -6.15 4.64 0.80
N GLY A 273 -6.61 4.35 2.03
CA GLY A 273 -7.20 3.07 2.40
C GLY A 273 -6.16 2.03 2.88
N PRO A 274 -6.46 0.72 2.77
CA PRO A 274 -5.62 -0.35 3.30
C PRO A 274 -4.33 -0.57 2.49
N ASN A 275 -3.20 -0.72 3.18
CA ASN A 275 -1.88 -1.03 2.61
C ASN A 275 -1.31 -2.28 3.26
N THR A 276 -1.05 -3.34 2.50
CA THR A 276 -0.42 -4.56 2.99
C THR A 276 1.10 -4.47 2.81
N ILE A 277 1.84 -4.55 3.92
CA ILE A 277 3.27 -4.19 3.99
C ILE A 277 4.02 -5.26 4.78
N ILE A 278 5.28 -5.52 4.41
CA ILE A 278 6.19 -6.36 5.18
C ILE A 278 6.94 -5.48 6.19
N SER A 279 6.96 -5.92 7.45
CA SER A 279 7.68 -5.27 8.55
C SER A 279 8.54 -6.31 9.27
N THR A 280 9.80 -5.99 9.53
CA THR A 280 10.70 -6.82 10.33
C THR A 280 10.90 -6.19 11.70
N THR A 281 10.55 -6.90 12.77
CA THR A 281 10.75 -6.43 14.15
C THR A 281 11.93 -7.14 14.76
N ALA A 282 12.97 -6.41 15.16
CA ALA A 282 14.11 -6.92 15.90
C ALA A 282 13.91 -6.64 17.39
N LEU A 283 13.62 -7.68 18.17
CA LEU A 283 13.51 -7.64 19.62
C LEU A 283 14.90 -7.87 20.25
N ASP A 284 15.32 -6.97 21.13
CA ASP A 284 16.57 -7.07 21.89
C ASP A 284 16.35 -7.94 23.13
N LEU A 285 16.78 -9.21 23.07
CA LEU A 285 16.57 -10.20 24.13
C LEU A 285 17.39 -9.91 25.39
N SER A 286 18.26 -8.90 25.40
CA SER A 286 18.87 -8.39 26.64
C SER A 286 17.90 -7.55 27.47
N LEU A 287 16.80 -7.07 26.86
CA LEU A 287 15.79 -6.25 27.50
C LEU A 287 14.66 -7.13 28.05
N GLN A 288 14.27 -6.88 29.32
CA GLN A 288 13.15 -7.60 29.94
C GLN A 288 11.83 -7.47 29.14
N PRO A 289 11.43 -6.28 28.63
CA PRO A 289 10.21 -6.16 27.83
C PRO A 289 10.19 -7.02 26.55
N ALA A 290 11.34 -7.27 25.93
CA ALA A 290 11.44 -8.16 24.78
C ALA A 290 11.17 -9.62 25.15
N ASN A 291 11.76 -10.06 26.27
CA ASN A 291 11.51 -11.40 26.81
C ASN A 291 10.04 -11.57 27.23
N ASP A 292 9.43 -10.54 27.83
CA ASP A 292 8.02 -10.56 28.21
C ASP A 292 7.12 -10.75 26.97
N ILE A 293 7.40 -10.04 25.86
CA ILE A 293 6.66 -10.23 24.60
C ILE A 293 6.81 -11.67 24.14
N LEU A 294 8.05 -12.17 24.03
CA LEU A 294 8.33 -13.52 23.53
C LEU A 294 7.60 -14.62 24.33
N LEU A 295 7.63 -14.54 25.65
CA LEU A 295 6.99 -15.53 26.53
C LEU A 295 5.45 -15.54 26.39
N ASN A 296 4.85 -14.41 26.00
CA ASN A 296 3.39 -14.26 25.95
C ASN A 296 2.80 -14.36 24.53
N LEU A 297 3.62 -14.34 23.47
CA LEU A 297 3.16 -14.39 22.06
C LEU A 297 2.29 -15.60 21.72
N GLY A 298 2.39 -16.72 22.44
CA GLY A 298 1.52 -17.89 22.26
C GLY A 298 0.36 -18.01 23.25
N ALA A 299 0.30 -17.15 24.27
CA ALA A 299 -0.66 -17.24 25.37
C ALA A 299 -1.78 -16.18 25.28
N SER A 300 -1.46 -14.97 24.84
CA SER A 300 -2.43 -13.88 24.67
C SER A 300 -1.96 -12.87 23.64
N ASP A 301 -2.89 -12.08 23.11
CA ASP A 301 -2.54 -11.02 22.17
C ASP A 301 -1.59 -10.02 22.82
N GLN A 302 -0.54 -9.63 22.10
CA GLN A 302 0.47 -8.68 22.56
C GLN A 302 0.24 -7.33 21.91
N VAL A 303 0.08 -6.28 22.72
CA VAL A 303 -0.01 -4.90 22.21
C VAL A 303 1.37 -4.28 22.23
N LEU A 304 1.87 -3.95 21.05
CA LEU A 304 3.13 -3.24 20.86
C LEU A 304 2.87 -1.78 20.52
N THR A 305 3.74 -0.90 21.00
CA THR A 305 3.78 0.51 20.65
C THR A 305 4.94 0.74 19.69
N MET A 306 4.63 1.27 18.51
CA MET A 306 5.60 1.73 17.52
C MET A 306 5.77 3.25 17.65
N SER A 307 6.98 3.75 17.85
CA SER A 307 7.23 5.19 18.00
C SER A 307 8.36 5.67 17.09
N GLY A 308 8.24 6.90 16.58
CA GLY A 308 9.38 7.56 15.95
C GLY A 308 10.46 7.96 16.96
N PHE A 309 11.69 8.12 16.47
CA PHE A 309 12.85 8.54 17.25
C PHE A 309 13.92 9.18 16.35
N ASP A 310 15.04 9.62 16.93
CA ASP A 310 16.21 10.08 16.16
C ASP A 310 16.88 8.89 15.48
N GLY A 311 16.59 8.68 14.19
CA GLY A 311 16.99 7.50 13.45
C GLY A 311 15.85 6.88 12.65
N THR A 312 14.62 7.41 12.77
CA THR A 312 13.47 6.89 12.06
C THR A 312 13.58 6.93 10.55
N SER A 313 14.33 7.89 9.98
CA SER A 313 14.61 7.90 8.56
C SER A 313 15.99 8.50 8.29
N LYS A 314 16.62 8.08 7.18
CA LYS A 314 17.81 8.76 6.65
C LYS A 314 17.46 10.11 6.00
N ASN A 315 16.21 10.30 5.59
CA ASN A 315 15.74 11.59 5.10
C ASN A 315 15.55 12.53 6.30
N PRO A 316 16.30 13.65 6.42
CA PRO A 316 16.25 14.53 7.58
C PRO A 316 14.88 15.18 7.81
N VAL A 317 14.10 15.43 6.75
CA VAL A 317 12.73 15.96 6.88
C VAL A 317 11.84 14.90 7.53
N LEU A 318 11.88 13.67 7.02
CA LEU A 318 11.07 12.57 7.57
C LEU A 318 11.52 12.20 8.98
N ASN A 319 12.82 12.19 9.26
CA ASN A 319 13.36 11.92 10.59
C ASN A 319 12.82 12.91 11.62
N ALA A 320 12.85 14.21 11.30
CA ALA A 320 12.29 15.24 12.17
C ALA A 320 10.75 15.15 12.28
N ALA A 321 10.07 14.90 11.16
CA ALA A 321 8.62 14.85 11.09
C ALA A 321 8.01 13.66 11.83
N LEU A 322 8.62 12.48 11.72
CA LEU A 322 8.07 11.24 12.25
C LEU A 322 8.49 10.97 13.69
N ARG A 323 9.45 11.73 14.24
CA ARG A 323 9.98 11.55 15.60
C ARG A 323 8.91 11.51 16.69
N THR A 324 7.79 12.22 16.51
CA THR A 324 6.69 12.27 17.49
C THR A 324 5.55 11.32 17.15
N MET A 325 5.64 10.58 16.04
CA MET A 325 4.62 9.61 15.65
C MET A 325 4.61 8.47 16.65
N LYS A 326 3.40 8.05 17.03
CA LYS A 326 3.19 6.92 17.93
C LYS A 326 1.95 6.14 17.52
N SER A 327 2.13 4.87 17.17
CA SER A 327 1.06 3.94 16.83
C SER A 327 1.07 2.72 17.75
N THR A 328 -0.03 1.99 17.79
CA THR A 328 -0.15 0.71 18.47
C THR A 328 -0.49 -0.37 17.47
N VAL A 329 0.12 -1.54 17.61
CA VAL A 329 -0.19 -2.74 16.82
C VAL A 329 -0.44 -3.90 17.76
N THR A 330 -1.51 -4.67 17.51
CA THR A 330 -1.78 -5.90 18.24
C THR A 330 -1.24 -7.08 17.46
N VAL A 331 -0.27 -7.80 18.04
CA VAL A 331 0.20 -9.09 17.54
C VAL A 331 -0.71 -10.17 18.13
N PRO A 332 -1.52 -10.87 17.32
CA PRO A 332 -2.43 -11.87 17.83
C PRO A 332 -1.66 -13.08 18.38
N SER A 333 -2.20 -13.68 19.45
CA SER A 333 -1.71 -14.94 20.04
C SER A 333 -1.88 -16.14 19.13
N THR A 334 -2.84 -16.06 18.22
CA THR A 334 -2.97 -17.03 17.15
C THR A 334 -2.13 -16.54 15.98
N LEU A 335 -1.16 -17.37 15.56
CA LEU A 335 -0.36 -17.11 14.37
C LEU A 335 -1.31 -16.79 13.21
N GLY A 336 -1.12 -15.60 12.63
CA GLY A 336 -2.09 -14.98 11.73
C GLY A 336 -2.47 -15.87 10.54
N LYS A 337 -3.73 -15.80 10.12
CA LYS A 337 -4.26 -16.65 9.04
C LYS A 337 -3.60 -16.29 7.72
N LEU A 338 -2.96 -17.28 7.09
CA LEU A 338 -2.51 -17.18 5.70
C LEU A 338 -3.67 -16.75 4.79
N SER A 339 -3.38 -15.98 3.74
CA SER A 339 -4.42 -15.51 2.81
C SER A 339 -5.03 -16.66 2.00
N GLN A 340 -4.28 -17.74 1.84
CA GLN A 340 -4.66 -18.99 1.18
C GLN A 340 -3.71 -20.11 1.59
N ALA A 341 -4.07 -21.37 1.30
CA ALA A 341 -3.14 -22.49 1.49
C ALA A 341 -1.89 -22.33 0.59
N PRO A 342 -0.68 -22.61 1.11
CA PRO A 342 0.57 -22.49 0.34
C PRO A 342 0.67 -23.52 -0.79
N TYR A 343 -0.10 -24.60 -0.73
CA TYR A 343 -0.07 -25.70 -1.67
C TYR A 343 -1.43 -26.36 -1.82
N LYS A 344 -1.63 -27.10 -2.92
CA LYS A 344 -2.79 -27.96 -3.19
C LYS A 344 -2.50 -28.95 -4.30
N ASP A 345 -3.49 -29.80 -4.60
CA ASP A 345 -3.52 -30.69 -5.77
C ASP A 345 -2.34 -31.66 -5.83
N PHE A 346 -1.98 -32.28 -4.70
CA PHE A 346 -0.89 -33.26 -4.65
C PHE A 346 -1.25 -34.52 -5.43
N LYS A 347 -0.30 -34.99 -6.23
CA LYS A 347 -0.38 -36.23 -7.00
C LYS A 347 0.90 -37.03 -6.81
N LEU A 348 0.77 -38.33 -6.56
CA LEU A 348 1.89 -39.24 -6.47
C LEU A 348 1.93 -40.16 -7.67
N LYS A 349 3.10 -40.29 -8.29
CA LYS A 349 3.37 -41.18 -9.41
C LYS A 349 4.58 -42.06 -9.12
N VAL A 350 4.41 -43.36 -9.33
CA VAL A 350 5.49 -44.35 -9.18
C VAL A 350 6.42 -44.24 -10.39
N LEU A 351 7.72 -44.12 -10.12
CA LEU A 351 8.77 -44.06 -11.14
C LEU A 351 9.30 -45.46 -11.47
N PRO A 352 9.86 -45.69 -12.67
CA PRO A 352 10.54 -46.94 -12.99
C PRO A 352 11.68 -47.30 -12.03
N SER A 353 12.35 -46.30 -11.43
CA SER A 353 13.43 -46.51 -10.47
C SER A 353 12.95 -46.81 -9.05
N THR A 354 11.67 -46.60 -8.73
CA THR A 354 11.13 -46.65 -7.36
C THR A 354 11.49 -47.94 -6.64
N GLY A 355 11.48 -49.09 -7.33
CA GLY A 355 11.84 -50.38 -6.70
C GLY A 355 13.29 -50.48 -6.23
N THR A 356 14.17 -49.60 -6.70
CA THR A 356 15.61 -49.59 -6.37
C THR A 356 16.00 -48.44 -5.44
N ASP A 357 15.41 -47.26 -5.61
CA ASP A 357 15.77 -46.05 -4.86
C ASP A 357 14.67 -45.56 -3.91
N LEU A 358 13.50 -46.19 -3.93
CA LEU A 358 12.29 -45.82 -3.21
C LEU A 358 11.81 -44.38 -3.50
N LYS A 359 12.21 -43.79 -4.64
CA LYS A 359 11.82 -42.45 -5.04
C LYS A 359 10.57 -42.46 -5.91
N VAL A 360 9.65 -41.56 -5.62
CA VAL A 360 8.46 -41.27 -6.41
C VAL A 360 8.50 -39.83 -6.93
N GLU A 361 7.71 -39.56 -7.97
CA GLU A 361 7.45 -38.19 -8.42
C GLU A 361 6.18 -37.68 -7.73
N ILE A 362 6.30 -36.51 -7.10
CA ILE A 362 5.19 -35.76 -6.55
C ILE A 362 4.97 -34.54 -7.43
N THR A 363 3.72 -34.31 -7.84
CA THR A 363 3.29 -33.06 -8.46
C THR A 363 2.36 -32.32 -7.51
N ALA A 364 2.61 -31.04 -7.27
CA ALA A 364 1.74 -30.19 -6.46
C ALA A 364 1.68 -28.76 -7.02
N THR A 365 0.60 -28.06 -6.75
CA THR A 365 0.44 -26.64 -7.11
C THR A 365 0.72 -25.78 -5.89
N PHE A 366 1.76 -24.95 -5.98
CA PHE A 366 2.18 -24.03 -4.93
C PHE A 366 1.73 -22.61 -5.23
N ALA A 367 1.34 -21.85 -4.23
CA ALA A 367 0.96 -20.44 -4.37
C ALA A 367 1.49 -19.63 -3.19
N SER A 368 1.64 -18.31 -3.35
CA SER A 368 2.03 -17.46 -2.22
C SER A 368 0.88 -17.40 -1.20
N PRO A 369 1.10 -17.81 0.06
CA PRO A 369 0.10 -17.65 1.12
C PRO A 369 0.14 -16.25 1.77
N TYR A 370 1.03 -15.38 1.30
CA TYR A 370 1.41 -14.11 1.92
C TYR A 370 0.84 -12.91 1.15
N TYR A 371 -0.47 -12.89 0.93
CA TYR A 371 -1.18 -11.75 0.31
C TYR A 371 -0.63 -11.34 -1.06
N GLY A 372 -0.09 -12.30 -1.81
CA GLY A 372 0.47 -12.09 -3.15
C GLY A 372 1.93 -11.64 -3.18
N PHE A 373 2.60 -11.47 -2.03
CA PHE A 373 4.04 -11.25 -2.03
C PHE A 373 4.77 -12.41 -2.72
N PRO A 374 5.80 -12.15 -3.53
CA PRO A 374 6.63 -13.20 -4.11
C PRO A 374 7.20 -14.10 -3.03
N VAL A 375 7.22 -15.41 -3.30
CA VAL A 375 7.83 -16.42 -2.46
C VAL A 375 8.74 -17.27 -3.32
N GLU A 376 9.98 -17.41 -2.89
CA GLU A 376 10.92 -18.38 -3.43
C GLU A 376 11.20 -19.43 -2.36
N MET A 377 10.89 -20.69 -2.63
CA MET A 377 11.31 -21.80 -1.78
C MET A 377 12.77 -22.11 -2.07
N VAL A 378 13.60 -22.00 -1.03
CA VAL A 378 15.05 -22.21 -1.10
C VAL A 378 15.39 -23.61 -0.61
N HIS A 379 14.85 -24.00 0.54
CA HIS A 379 15.05 -25.32 1.12
C HIS A 379 13.72 -25.98 1.47
N SER A 380 13.52 -27.18 0.94
CA SER A 380 12.38 -28.05 1.26
C SER A 380 12.64 -28.98 2.45
N ASN A 381 13.85 -28.97 3.00
CA ASN A 381 14.30 -29.77 4.14
C ASN A 381 15.59 -29.13 4.71
N LEU A 382 15.61 -28.82 6.01
CA LEU A 382 16.74 -28.16 6.72
C LEU A 382 17.23 -29.01 7.88
N GLY A 383 17.53 -30.28 7.59
CA GLY A 383 17.87 -31.24 8.64
C GLY A 383 16.69 -31.61 9.55
N GLN A 384 15.47 -31.21 9.19
CA GLN A 384 14.23 -31.74 9.76
C GLN A 384 13.49 -32.57 8.71
N ASP A 385 13.06 -33.77 9.09
CA ASP A 385 12.28 -34.61 8.19
C ASP A 385 10.92 -33.98 7.92
N ASN A 386 10.78 -33.39 6.73
CA ASN A 386 9.50 -33.02 6.18
C ASN A 386 8.86 -34.24 5.53
N TYR A 387 7.59 -34.49 5.83
CA TYR A 387 6.87 -35.67 5.34
C TYR A 387 5.36 -35.48 5.28
N ALA A 388 4.72 -36.32 4.49
CA ALA A 388 3.29 -36.57 4.51
C ALA A 388 2.99 -37.82 5.34
N SER A 389 2.08 -37.73 6.29
CA SER A 389 1.57 -38.88 7.07
C SER A 389 0.13 -39.16 6.71
N VAL A 390 -0.22 -40.44 6.58
CA VAL A 390 -1.57 -40.89 6.28
C VAL A 390 -2.52 -40.60 7.45
N LYS A 391 -3.73 -40.14 7.15
CA LYS A 391 -4.78 -39.85 8.14
C LYS A 391 -6.10 -40.50 7.77
N GLY A 392 -6.79 -41.10 8.74
CA GLY A 392 -8.12 -41.68 8.56
C GLY A 392 -8.15 -43.00 7.81
N VAL A 393 -7.01 -43.67 7.62
CA VAL A 393 -6.93 -45.00 7.01
C VAL A 393 -6.71 -46.06 8.09
N ALA A 394 -7.72 -46.86 8.38
CA ALA A 394 -7.68 -47.86 9.45
C ALA A 394 -6.50 -48.85 9.24
N GLY A 395 -5.64 -48.98 10.25
CA GLY A 395 -4.46 -49.83 10.21
C GLY A 395 -3.22 -49.22 9.53
N ALA A 396 -3.33 -47.98 9.02
CA ALA A 396 -2.23 -47.22 8.43
C ALA A 396 -2.18 -45.75 8.90
N ASP A 397 -2.99 -45.39 9.90
CA ASP A 397 -3.00 -44.03 10.47
C ASP A 397 -1.61 -43.64 10.99
N ASP A 398 -1.25 -42.37 10.80
CA ASP A 398 0.05 -41.78 11.17
C ASP A 398 1.28 -42.38 10.48
N SER A 399 1.09 -43.33 9.56
CA SER A 399 2.20 -43.90 8.81
C SER A 399 2.68 -42.92 7.73
N GLY A 400 3.99 -42.79 7.57
CA GLY A 400 4.57 -41.95 6.51
C GLY A 400 4.17 -42.44 5.13
N LEU A 401 3.67 -41.53 4.29
CA LEU A 401 3.37 -41.77 2.88
C LEU A 401 4.58 -41.44 2.00
N PHE A 402 5.19 -40.27 2.22
CA PHE A 402 6.45 -39.88 1.58
C PHE A 402 7.19 -38.82 2.42
N PHE A 403 8.49 -38.71 2.20
CA PHE A 403 9.42 -37.74 2.77
C PHE A 403 9.91 -36.82 1.66
N PHE A 404 9.95 -35.53 1.92
CA PHE A 404 10.49 -34.56 0.95
C PHE A 404 11.99 -34.78 0.81
N ASP A 405 12.44 -34.95 -0.43
CA ASP A 405 13.87 -34.96 -0.75
C ASP A 405 14.42 -33.53 -0.73
N GLU A 406 15.72 -33.39 -0.54
CA GLU A 406 16.39 -32.08 -0.68
C GLU A 406 16.35 -31.65 -2.15
N GLY A 407 16.00 -30.39 -2.42
CA GLY A 407 16.07 -29.80 -3.77
C GLY A 407 14.74 -29.44 -4.42
N LEU A 408 13.61 -29.48 -3.70
CA LEU A 408 12.41 -28.79 -4.17
C LEU A 408 12.64 -27.28 -4.01
N THR A 409 12.85 -26.61 -5.15
CA THR A 409 12.93 -25.15 -5.24
C THR A 409 11.88 -24.63 -6.21
N TYR A 410 11.22 -23.53 -5.88
CA TYR A 410 10.32 -22.86 -6.81
C TYR A 410 10.18 -21.37 -6.51
N LYS A 411 9.70 -20.61 -7.48
CA LYS A 411 9.29 -19.21 -7.31
C LYS A 411 7.83 -19.05 -7.72
N VAL A 412 7.05 -18.37 -6.90
CA VAL A 412 5.67 -17.95 -7.15
C VAL A 412 5.48 -16.50 -6.75
N SER A 413 4.58 -15.80 -7.42
CA SER A 413 4.23 -14.41 -7.10
C SER A 413 2.75 -14.19 -7.35
N GLY A 414 2.13 -13.29 -6.59
CA GLY A 414 0.69 -13.09 -6.65
C GLY A 414 -0.08 -14.28 -6.07
N THR A 415 -1.37 -14.33 -6.37
CA THR A 415 -2.28 -15.40 -5.88
C THR A 415 -2.33 -16.61 -6.81
N ALA A 416 -1.76 -16.51 -8.01
CA ALA A 416 -1.74 -17.61 -8.96
C ALA A 416 -0.80 -18.73 -8.50
N GLY A 417 -1.29 -19.97 -8.60
CA GLY A 417 -0.48 -21.14 -8.28
C GLY A 417 0.43 -21.56 -9.44
N LYS A 418 1.53 -22.22 -9.12
CA LYS A 418 2.45 -22.88 -10.05
C LYS A 418 2.54 -24.36 -9.73
N THR A 419 2.27 -25.20 -10.71
CA THR A 419 2.46 -26.64 -10.59
C THR A 419 3.93 -27.00 -10.74
N VAL A 420 4.46 -27.76 -9.80
CA VAL A 420 5.85 -28.21 -9.73
C VAL A 420 5.86 -29.73 -9.54
N SER A 421 6.76 -30.40 -10.26
CA SER A 421 7.07 -31.82 -10.04
C SER A 421 8.43 -31.94 -9.35
N PHE A 422 8.51 -32.77 -8.32
CA PHE A 422 9.72 -33.03 -7.55
C PHE A 422 9.79 -34.49 -7.10
N LYS A 423 10.98 -34.94 -6.72
CA LYS A 423 11.16 -36.30 -6.19
C LYS A 423 10.93 -36.32 -4.68
N ALA A 424 10.32 -37.38 -4.19
CA ALA A 424 10.15 -37.67 -2.78
C ALA A 424 10.50 -39.14 -2.50
N LEU A 425 10.84 -39.45 -1.26
CA LEU A 425 11.17 -40.82 -0.82
C LEU A 425 9.95 -41.46 -0.16
N LEU A 426 9.58 -42.69 -0.50
CA LEU A 426 8.50 -43.40 0.18
C LEU A 426 8.87 -43.75 1.63
N LYS A 427 10.15 -43.99 1.90
CA LYS A 427 10.66 -44.34 3.24
C LYS A 427 12.12 -43.94 3.41
N ARG A 428 12.52 -43.55 4.63
CA ARG A 428 13.93 -43.47 5.04
C ARG A 428 14.47 -44.89 5.27
N GLY A 429 15.34 -45.35 4.37
CA GLY A 429 15.90 -46.70 4.41
C GLY A 429 15.00 -47.77 3.76
N PRO A 430 15.44 -49.03 3.73
CA PRO A 430 14.75 -50.09 3.01
C PRO A 430 13.41 -50.45 3.66
N PHE A 431 12.50 -50.97 2.83
CA PHE A 431 11.31 -51.65 3.32
C PHE A 431 11.68 -52.93 4.08
N THR A 432 10.88 -53.23 5.08
CA THR A 432 10.92 -54.45 5.89
C THR A 432 9.60 -55.20 5.73
N ALA A 433 9.58 -56.50 6.03
CA ALA A 433 8.34 -57.27 5.99
C ALA A 433 7.24 -56.70 6.92
N GLY A 434 7.64 -56.02 8.01
CA GLY A 434 6.72 -55.36 8.94
C GLY A 434 5.98 -54.15 8.37
N ASP A 435 6.48 -53.54 7.28
CA ASP A 435 5.82 -52.40 6.64
C ASP A 435 4.62 -52.84 5.78
N ARG A 436 4.64 -54.09 5.29
CA ARG A 436 3.69 -54.59 4.29
C ARG A 436 2.23 -54.48 4.71
N PRO A 437 1.81 -54.87 5.93
CA PRO A 437 0.41 -54.78 6.33
C PRO A 437 -0.15 -53.35 6.25
N ARG A 438 0.65 -52.34 6.61
CA ARG A 438 0.24 -50.93 6.57
C ARG A 438 0.09 -50.44 5.13
N TRP A 439 1.06 -50.75 4.28
CA TRP A 439 1.01 -50.37 2.86
C TRP A 439 -0.13 -51.06 2.11
N VAL A 440 -0.46 -52.32 2.44
CA VAL A 440 -1.65 -52.99 1.90
C VAL A 440 -2.90 -52.17 2.21
N LYS A 441 -3.07 -51.70 3.44
CA LYS A 441 -4.21 -50.86 3.84
C LYS A 441 -4.26 -49.53 3.09
N MET A 442 -3.10 -48.87 2.91
CA MET A 442 -3.02 -47.64 2.11
C MET A 442 -3.42 -47.89 0.65
N VAL A 443 -2.90 -48.94 0.03
CA VAL A 443 -3.18 -49.27 -1.37
C VAL A 443 -4.64 -49.67 -1.57
N GLU A 444 -5.20 -50.50 -0.70
CA GLU A 444 -6.63 -50.85 -0.71
C GLU A 444 -7.51 -49.60 -0.63
N PHE A 445 -7.19 -48.68 0.28
CA PHE A 445 -7.91 -47.41 0.42
C PHE A 445 -7.76 -46.53 -0.82
N GLY A 446 -6.53 -46.33 -1.31
CA GLY A 446 -6.22 -45.50 -2.47
C GLY A 446 -6.90 -45.99 -3.74
N LYS A 447 -6.95 -47.32 -3.94
CA LYS A 447 -7.67 -47.94 -5.06
C LYS A 447 -9.18 -47.66 -4.99
N ALA A 448 -9.76 -47.77 -3.80
CA ALA A 448 -11.20 -47.58 -3.60
C ALA A 448 -11.64 -46.11 -3.76
N ASN A 449 -10.78 -45.16 -3.40
CA ASN A 449 -11.15 -43.75 -3.29
C ASN A 449 -10.47 -42.83 -4.33
N GLY A 450 -9.38 -43.26 -4.96
CA GLY A 450 -8.57 -42.46 -5.88
C GLY A 450 -7.61 -41.47 -5.20
N TYR A 451 -7.55 -41.47 -3.87
CA TYR A 451 -6.69 -40.59 -3.08
C TYR A 451 -6.31 -41.21 -1.73
N ILE A 452 -5.28 -40.64 -1.07
CA ILE A 452 -4.90 -40.91 0.31
C ILE A 452 -4.99 -39.60 1.11
N PRO A 453 -5.81 -39.53 2.18
CA PRO A 453 -5.84 -38.38 3.06
C PRO A 453 -4.55 -38.32 3.87
N VAL A 454 -3.95 -37.14 3.97
CA VAL A 454 -2.69 -36.91 4.68
C VAL A 454 -2.69 -35.67 5.56
N ALA A 455 -1.81 -35.66 6.54
CA ALA A 455 -1.31 -34.46 7.20
C ALA A 455 0.15 -34.23 6.82
N LEU A 456 0.48 -32.99 6.47
CA LEU A 456 1.86 -32.58 6.19
C LEU A 456 2.52 -32.03 7.45
N SER A 457 3.75 -32.48 7.68
CA SER A 457 4.75 -31.80 8.51
C SER A 457 5.73 -31.17 7.53
N PHE A 458 5.69 -29.84 7.38
CA PHE A 458 6.43 -29.17 6.31
C PHE A 458 6.98 -27.81 6.75
N PHE A 459 8.23 -27.82 7.20
CA PHE A 459 9.02 -26.65 7.55
C PHE A 459 9.96 -26.29 6.41
N VAL A 460 9.90 -25.07 5.90
CA VAL A 460 10.65 -24.68 4.71
C VAL A 460 11.39 -23.38 4.93
N ASP A 461 12.47 -23.18 4.19
CA ASP A 461 13.05 -21.85 4.01
C ASP A 461 12.53 -21.21 2.75
N ILE A 462 12.14 -19.95 2.89
CA ILE A 462 11.74 -19.12 1.78
C ILE A 462 12.49 -17.79 1.76
N TYR A 463 12.67 -17.22 0.58
CA TYR A 463 12.84 -15.78 0.42
C TYR A 463 11.48 -15.14 0.21
N LEU A 464 11.18 -14.11 1.01
CA LEU A 464 9.94 -13.36 0.92
C LEU A 464 10.20 -12.06 0.16
N ASN A 465 9.38 -11.79 -0.86
CA ASN A 465 9.46 -10.56 -1.65
C ASN A 465 10.87 -10.28 -2.24
N ASN A 466 11.63 -11.34 -2.52
CA ASN A 466 13.00 -11.29 -3.05
C ASN A 466 13.99 -10.51 -2.17
N ASP A 467 13.81 -10.53 -0.85
CA ASP A 467 14.75 -9.91 0.09
C ASP A 467 16.09 -10.67 0.20
N GLY A 468 16.12 -11.95 -0.18
CA GLY A 468 17.31 -12.80 -0.09
C GLY A 468 17.67 -13.17 1.35
N VAL A 469 16.69 -13.12 2.27
CA VAL A 469 16.83 -13.53 3.66
C VAL A 469 16.07 -14.83 3.86
N ASP A 470 16.74 -15.86 4.37
CA ASP A 470 16.07 -17.13 4.68
C ASP A 470 15.05 -16.94 5.80
N HIS A 471 13.78 -17.21 5.50
CA HIS A 471 12.69 -17.24 6.46
C HIS A 471 12.26 -18.67 6.72
N TRP A 472 12.42 -19.11 7.96
CA TRP A 472 12.00 -20.44 8.38
C TRP A 472 10.51 -20.44 8.75
N VAL A 473 9.69 -21.13 7.94
CA VAL A 473 8.23 -21.10 8.07
C VAL A 473 7.63 -22.50 8.23
N ASP A 474 6.63 -22.63 9.10
CA ASP A 474 5.83 -23.85 9.26
C ASP A 474 4.59 -23.80 8.36
N TRP A 475 4.61 -24.57 7.27
CA TRP A 475 3.47 -24.77 6.40
C TRP A 475 2.76 -26.10 6.65
N GLY A 476 3.06 -26.80 7.73
CA GLY A 476 2.39 -28.03 8.12
C GLY A 476 0.89 -27.84 8.42
N ALA A 477 0.17 -28.96 8.49
CA ALA A 477 -1.28 -29.00 8.68
C ALA A 477 -1.74 -28.33 9.99
N ASN A 478 -0.92 -28.40 11.05
CA ASN A 478 -1.22 -27.78 12.34
C ASN A 478 -0.77 -26.32 12.43
N GLY A 479 0.31 -25.94 11.75
CA GLY A 479 0.88 -24.59 11.80
C GLY A 479 0.14 -23.57 10.94
N ALA A 480 -0.28 -23.97 9.73
CA ALA A 480 -0.87 -23.06 8.75
C ALA A 480 -2.43 -23.10 8.70
N GLY A 481 -3.08 -23.91 9.54
CA GLY A 481 -4.54 -24.07 9.54
C GLY A 481 -5.09 -24.59 8.20
N VAL A 482 -4.26 -25.30 7.44
CA VAL A 482 -4.61 -25.80 6.10
C VAL A 482 -5.61 -26.95 6.25
N PRO A 483 -6.72 -26.97 5.48
CA PRO A 483 -7.67 -28.08 5.53
C PRO A 483 -7.00 -29.42 5.19
N LYS A 484 -7.69 -30.52 5.53
CA LYS A 484 -7.27 -31.88 5.18
C LYS A 484 -6.77 -31.94 3.75
N LEU A 485 -5.58 -32.50 3.56
CA LEU A 485 -4.95 -32.62 2.26
C LEU A 485 -5.15 -34.04 1.73
N ASP A 486 -5.58 -34.15 0.48
CA ASP A 486 -5.65 -35.42 -0.22
C ASP A 486 -4.51 -35.51 -1.24
N VAL A 487 -3.81 -36.64 -1.25
CA VAL A 487 -2.83 -36.99 -2.27
C VAL A 487 -3.51 -37.92 -3.27
N ALA A 488 -3.74 -37.43 -4.48
CA ALA A 488 -4.29 -38.26 -5.54
C ALA A 488 -3.27 -39.34 -5.96
N VAL A 489 -3.74 -40.57 -6.11
CA VAL A 489 -2.92 -41.73 -6.47
C VAL A 489 -3.43 -42.38 -7.75
N GLY A 490 -2.50 -42.84 -8.59
CA GLY A 490 -2.81 -43.51 -9.86
C GLY A 490 -2.94 -45.03 -9.72
N ALA A 491 -3.23 -45.70 -10.85
CA ALA A 491 -3.28 -47.16 -10.94
C ALA A 491 -1.91 -47.83 -10.67
N ASP A 492 -0.82 -47.07 -10.81
CA ASP A 492 0.54 -47.47 -10.51
C ASP A 492 0.82 -47.57 -9.01
N PHE A 493 -0.02 -46.99 -8.14
CA PHE A 493 0.17 -47.02 -6.68
C PHE A 493 0.22 -48.44 -6.10
N GLU A 494 -0.49 -49.39 -6.71
CA GLU A 494 -0.44 -50.82 -6.31
C GLU A 494 0.95 -51.45 -6.47
N GLN A 495 1.77 -50.91 -7.39
CA GLN A 495 3.12 -51.44 -7.65
C GLN A 495 4.04 -51.29 -6.43
N ILE A 496 3.75 -50.36 -5.51
CA ILE A 496 4.53 -50.16 -4.29
C ILE A 496 4.59 -51.44 -3.44
N LEU A 497 3.51 -52.23 -3.41
CA LEU A 497 3.50 -53.50 -2.66
C LEU A 497 4.51 -54.52 -3.19
N GLY A 498 4.87 -54.43 -4.47
CA GLY A 498 5.89 -55.28 -5.09
C GLY A 498 7.31 -54.97 -4.61
N PHE A 499 7.53 -53.78 -4.03
CA PHE A 499 8.84 -53.35 -3.51
C PHE A 499 9.02 -53.67 -2.03
N ILE A 500 7.97 -54.17 -1.36
CA ILE A 500 7.99 -54.46 0.08
C ILE A 500 8.19 -55.97 0.27
N PRO A 501 9.21 -56.41 1.04
CA PRO A 501 9.45 -57.84 1.28
C PRO A 501 8.22 -58.55 1.84
N THR A 502 7.99 -59.77 1.38
CA THR A 502 7.03 -60.69 2.00
C THR A 502 7.65 -61.29 3.26
N ALA A 503 6.86 -61.45 4.32
CA ALA A 503 7.31 -62.12 5.55
C ALA A 503 7.73 -63.57 5.30
#